data_AF-A0A9E1AB69-F1
#
_entry.id   AF-A0A9E1AB69-F1
#
_cell.length_a   1.000
_cell.length_b   1.000
_cell.length_c   1.000
_cell.angle_alpha   90.00
_cell.angle_beta   90.00
_cell.angle_gamma   90.00
#
_symmetry.space_group_name_H-M   'P 1'
#
loop_
_entity.id
_entity.type
_entity.pdbx_description
1 polymer ?
#
loop_
_entity_poly.entity_id
_entity_poly.type
_entity_poly.pdbx_seq_one_letter_code
_entity_poly.pdbx_strand_id
1 'polypeptide(L)'
;MAYFKVCVRGKRKDNTYPIYIRVTHLRQVGYIKTNKVCKAKFVRNGDIADPYIIKDVYVQIETYLDRLNRVNTEGWNLERVMNFLKNDRDSISFSDFGREFILKMENEGRGRSAKNYLLALKSMESYFGNPNISFSDITSFFLKDWISSMKNSRQKKNAYPNCVKTMFRAGCDKYNDYDTGEMRIRHDPFRVVKIPPKNIADKKALPVDVLRRFF
;
A
#
# COMPACT_ATOMS: atom_id res chain seq x y z
N MET A 1 9.15 26.33 -6.01
CA MET A 1 7.92 26.10 -5.21
C MET A 1 6.81 25.62 -6.13
N ALA A 2 6.10 24.54 -5.78
CA ALA A 2 5.02 24.01 -6.59
C ALA A 2 3.74 24.84 -6.39
N TYR A 3 3.01 25.09 -7.48
CA TYR A 3 1.74 25.82 -7.49
C TYR A 3 0.57 24.89 -7.79
N PHE A 4 -0.56 25.11 -7.13
CA PHE A 4 -1.75 24.28 -7.24
C PHE A 4 -2.93 25.07 -7.80
N LYS A 5 -3.70 24.48 -8.71
CA LYS A 5 -4.98 25.05 -9.18
C LYS A 5 -6.02 23.95 -9.33
N VAL A 6 -7.22 24.18 -8.80
CA VAL A 6 -8.37 23.32 -9.06
C VAL A 6 -8.86 23.55 -10.50
N CYS A 7 -9.02 22.49 -11.28
CA CYS A 7 -9.54 22.58 -12.64
C CYS A 7 -10.34 21.34 -13.03
N VAL A 8 -11.04 21.42 -14.17
CA VAL A 8 -11.70 20.25 -14.77
C VAL A 8 -11.05 19.85 -16.09
N ARG A 9 -11.17 18.57 -16.47
CA ARG A 9 -10.72 18.09 -17.78
C ARG A 9 -11.70 17.08 -18.36
N GLY A 10 -12.09 17.28 -19.61
CA GLY A 10 -12.90 16.33 -20.39
C GLY A 10 -14.32 16.16 -19.85
N LYS A 11 -15.31 16.56 -20.65
CA LYS A 11 -16.72 16.34 -20.32
C LYS A 11 -17.06 14.86 -20.46
N ARG A 12 -17.71 14.26 -19.45
CA ARG A 12 -18.23 12.90 -19.50
C ARG A 12 -19.59 12.84 -20.21
N LYS A 13 -19.99 11.64 -20.64
CA LYS A 13 -21.29 11.37 -21.28
C LYS A 13 -22.49 11.71 -20.38
N ASP A 14 -22.31 11.63 -19.06
CA ASP A 14 -23.31 11.95 -18.02
C ASP A 14 -23.45 13.46 -17.72
N ASN A 15 -22.87 14.33 -18.56
CA ASN A 15 -22.88 15.79 -18.39
C ASN A 15 -22.15 16.30 -17.12
N THR A 16 -21.20 15.51 -16.61
CA THR A 16 -20.29 15.92 -15.52
C THR A 16 -18.85 16.08 -15.99
N TYR A 17 -18.06 16.76 -15.17
CA TYR A 17 -16.63 16.95 -15.37
C TYR A 17 -15.86 16.36 -14.18
N PRO A 18 -14.87 15.47 -14.40
CA PRO A 18 -13.95 15.07 -13.35
C PRO A 18 -13.07 16.24 -12.93
N ILE A 19 -12.85 16.33 -11.63
CA ILE A 19 -12.07 17.40 -11.02
C ILE A 19 -10.64 16.93 -10.82
N TYR A 20 -9.70 17.82 -11.14
CA TYR A 20 -8.26 17.62 -11.01
C TYR A 20 -7.64 18.75 -10.20
N ILE A 21 -6.56 18.42 -9.50
CA ILE A 21 -5.61 19.39 -8.98
C ILE A 21 -4.47 19.48 -9.99
N ARG A 22 -4.35 20.62 -10.65
CA ARG A 22 -3.21 20.95 -11.52
C ARG A 22 -2.03 21.34 -10.64
N VAL A 23 -0.91 20.67 -10.83
CA VAL A 23 0.35 20.94 -10.16
C VAL A 23 1.30 21.56 -11.16
N THR A 24 1.82 22.75 -10.88
CA THR A 24 2.82 23.42 -11.72
C THR A 24 4.12 23.54 -10.96
N HIS A 25 5.19 22.96 -11.49
CA HIS A 25 6.52 22.98 -10.87
C HIS A 25 7.58 23.10 -11.96
N LEU A 26 8.52 24.05 -11.81
CA LEU A 26 9.57 24.35 -12.81
C LEU A 26 9.02 24.47 -14.25
N ARG A 27 7.93 25.22 -14.44
CA ARG A 27 7.20 25.41 -15.72
C ARG A 27 6.59 24.15 -16.34
N GLN A 28 6.71 22.99 -15.69
CA GLN A 28 6.04 21.76 -16.10
C GLN A 28 4.69 21.62 -15.39
N VAL A 29 3.73 20.96 -16.04
CA VAL A 29 2.36 20.81 -15.54
C VAL A 29 1.98 19.34 -15.39
N GLY A 30 1.57 18.97 -14.19
CA GLY A 30 1.01 17.66 -13.84
C GLY A 30 -0.43 17.78 -13.36
N TYR A 31 -1.14 16.65 -13.34
CA TYR A 31 -2.53 16.60 -12.89
C TYR A 31 -2.74 15.43 -11.93
N ILE A 32 -3.29 15.74 -10.75
CA ILE A 32 -3.73 14.75 -9.76
C ILE A 32 -5.24 14.65 -9.87
N LYS A 33 -5.75 13.48 -10.20
CA LYS A 33 -7.19 13.23 -10.31
C LYS A 33 -7.79 13.12 -8.90
N THR A 34 -8.88 13.83 -8.64
CA THR A 34 -9.63 13.71 -7.38
C THR A 34 -10.74 12.65 -7.50
N ASN A 35 -11.37 12.30 -6.38
CA ASN A 35 -12.58 11.47 -6.35
C ASN A 35 -13.87 12.26 -6.63
N LYS A 36 -13.78 13.57 -6.91
CA LYS A 36 -14.93 14.47 -7.08
C LYS A 36 -15.26 14.72 -8.56
N VAL A 37 -16.53 15.05 -8.80
CA VAL A 37 -17.06 15.45 -10.10
C VAL A 37 -17.91 16.70 -9.96
N CYS A 38 -17.92 17.54 -11.00
CA CYS A 38 -18.70 18.77 -11.06
C CYS A 38 -19.74 18.67 -12.18
N LYS A 39 -20.97 19.16 -11.96
CA LYS A 39 -21.97 19.27 -13.03
C LYS A 39 -21.56 20.36 -14.02
N ALA A 40 -21.81 20.16 -15.32
CA ALA A 40 -21.41 21.12 -16.36
C ALA A 40 -21.89 22.57 -16.12
N LYS A 41 -23.06 22.77 -15.48
CA LYS A 41 -23.59 24.10 -15.13
C LYS A 41 -22.71 24.92 -14.18
N PHE A 42 -21.82 24.26 -13.44
CA PHE A 42 -20.89 24.88 -12.50
C PHE A 42 -19.46 24.96 -13.06
N VAL A 43 -19.28 24.75 -14.36
CA VAL A 43 -17.99 24.89 -15.04
C VAL A 43 -18.04 26.11 -15.95
N ARG A 44 -17.06 27.00 -15.82
CA ARG A 44 -16.89 28.19 -16.68
C ARG A 44 -15.45 28.21 -17.19
N ASN A 45 -15.26 28.19 -18.51
CA ASN A 45 -13.94 28.25 -19.15
C ASN A 45 -12.90 27.24 -18.60
N GLY A 46 -13.35 26.04 -18.19
CA GLY A 46 -12.48 25.00 -17.63
C GLY A 46 -12.19 25.13 -16.13
N ASP A 47 -12.73 26.16 -15.48
CA ASP A 47 -12.66 26.38 -14.04
C ASP A 47 -13.99 26.04 -13.37
N ILE A 48 -13.93 25.68 -12.09
CA ILE A 48 -15.09 25.34 -11.26
C ILE A 48 -15.61 26.61 -10.62
N ALA A 49 -16.93 26.83 -10.68
CA ALA A 49 -17.61 27.97 -10.06
C ALA A 49 -18.34 27.60 -8.76
N ASP A 50 -18.45 26.30 -8.43
CA ASP A 50 -19.10 25.83 -7.20
C ASP A 50 -18.18 26.03 -5.98
N PRO A 51 -18.51 26.94 -5.04
CA PRO A 51 -17.66 27.25 -3.88
C PRO A 51 -17.46 26.08 -2.93
N TYR A 52 -18.44 25.17 -2.81
CA TYR A 52 -18.35 24.03 -1.90
C TYR A 52 -17.35 23.00 -2.41
N ILE A 53 -17.41 22.72 -3.71
CA ILE A 53 -16.43 21.86 -4.39
C ILE A 53 -15.03 22.47 -4.29
N ILE A 54 -14.91 23.78 -4.52
CA ILE A 54 -13.63 24.48 -4.41
C ILE A 54 -13.06 24.33 -2.99
N LYS A 55 -13.84 24.67 -1.95
CA LYS A 55 -13.42 24.60 -0.55
C LYS A 55 -12.95 23.19 -0.17
N ASP A 56 -13.72 22.17 -0.54
CA ASP A 56 -13.40 20.78 -0.24
C ASP A 56 -12.10 20.30 -0.91
N VAL A 57 -11.87 20.67 -2.18
CA VAL A 57 -10.63 20.36 -2.88
C VAL A 57 -9.44 21.18 -2.33
N TYR A 58 -9.68 22.39 -1.83
CA TYR A 58 -8.66 23.21 -1.18
C TYR A 58 -8.10 22.56 0.09
N VAL A 59 -8.91 21.87 0.88
CA VAL A 59 -8.43 21.09 2.05
C VAL A 59 -7.35 20.07 1.62
N GLN A 60 -7.57 19.39 0.49
CA GLN A 60 -6.59 18.46 -0.07
C GLN A 60 -5.32 19.17 -0.57
N ILE A 61 -5.45 20.38 -1.14
CA ILE A 61 -4.31 21.20 -1.56
C ILE A 61 -3.50 21.68 -0.35
N GLU A 62 -4.14 22.08 0.75
CA GLU A 62 -3.47 22.46 2.00
C GLU A 62 -2.64 21.30 2.54
N THR A 63 -3.18 20.08 2.55
CA THR A 63 -2.40 18.88 2.91
C THR A 63 -1.18 18.70 2.03
N TYR A 64 -1.28 18.93 0.72
CA TYR A 64 -0.14 18.86 -0.20
C TYR A 64 0.92 19.94 0.07
N LEU A 65 0.50 21.16 0.36
CA LEU A 65 1.39 22.27 0.69
C LEU A 65 2.14 21.99 1.99
N ASP A 66 1.43 21.60 3.05
CA ASP A 66 2.04 21.24 4.33
C ASP A 66 3.09 20.13 4.18
N ARG A 67 2.78 19.11 3.38
CA ARG A 67 3.71 18.02 3.10
C ARG A 67 4.97 18.49 2.37
N LEU A 68 4.82 19.35 1.36
CA LEU A 68 5.97 19.90 0.63
C LEU A 68 6.82 20.83 1.50
N ASN A 69 6.21 21.58 2.41
CA ASN A 69 6.92 22.50 3.31
C ASN A 69 7.78 21.78 4.36
N ARG A 70 7.47 20.51 4.68
CA ARG A 70 8.20 19.70 5.66
C ARG A 70 9.47 19.03 5.12
N VAL A 71 9.79 19.19 3.83
CA VAL A 71 10.90 18.49 3.18
C VAL A 71 11.73 19.44 2.32
N ASN A 72 13.03 19.19 2.19
CA ASN A 72 13.83 19.92 1.21
C ASN A 72 13.45 19.47 -0.21
N THR A 73 12.83 20.38 -0.97
CA THR A 73 12.38 20.17 -2.36
C THR A 73 13.34 20.72 -3.40
N GLU A 74 14.52 21.19 -2.98
CA GLU A 74 15.56 21.71 -3.88
C GLU A 74 15.98 20.65 -4.91
N GLY A 75 16.06 21.06 -6.17
CA GLY A 75 16.40 20.18 -7.29
C GLY A 75 15.33 19.15 -7.71
N TRP A 76 14.15 19.12 -7.09
CA TRP A 76 13.10 18.18 -7.50
C TRP A 76 12.51 18.56 -8.87
N ASN A 77 12.26 17.56 -9.72
CA ASN A 77 11.48 17.74 -10.96
C ASN A 77 9.98 17.49 -10.71
N LEU A 78 9.13 17.77 -11.69
CA LEU A 78 7.68 17.60 -11.56
C LEU A 78 7.30 16.15 -11.21
N GLU A 79 7.95 15.17 -11.84
CA GLU A 79 7.65 13.75 -11.59
C GLU A 79 7.88 13.36 -10.13
N ARG A 80 9.01 13.80 -9.55
CA ARG A 80 9.33 13.56 -8.13
C ARG A 80 8.33 14.25 -7.21
N VAL A 81 7.93 15.49 -7.51
CA VAL A 81 6.88 16.20 -6.76
C VAL A 81 5.55 15.44 -6.87
N MET A 82 5.14 15.04 -8.06
CA MET A 82 3.88 14.34 -8.30
C MET A 82 3.85 12.98 -7.60
N ASN A 83 4.94 12.21 -7.67
CA ASN A 83 5.08 10.95 -6.96
C ASN A 83 5.07 11.19 -5.45
N PHE A 84 5.77 12.19 -4.94
CA PHE A 84 5.72 12.53 -3.52
C PHE A 84 4.31 12.90 -3.05
N LEU A 85 3.54 13.66 -3.84
CA LEU A 85 2.18 14.07 -3.46
C LEU A 85 1.18 12.90 -3.54
N LYS A 86 1.34 12.02 -4.53
CA LYS A 86 0.51 10.82 -4.72
C LYS A 86 0.83 9.71 -3.73
N ASN A 87 2.11 9.52 -3.43
CA ASN A 87 2.57 8.55 -2.46
C ASN A 87 2.32 9.17 -1.10
N ASP A 88 1.31 8.66 -0.39
CA ASP A 88 0.94 9.17 0.91
C ASP A 88 2.13 8.96 1.87
N ARG A 89 2.86 10.01 2.25
CA ARG A 89 3.91 9.89 3.27
C ARG A 89 3.33 9.64 4.67
N ASP A 90 2.01 9.72 4.82
CA ASP A 90 1.30 9.23 6.00
C ASP A 90 1.08 7.71 5.95
N SER A 91 1.27 7.07 4.79
CA SER A 91 1.32 5.62 4.71
C SER A 91 2.65 5.14 5.26
N ILE A 92 2.58 4.55 6.44
CA ILE A 92 3.71 3.91 7.10
C ILE A 92 4.34 2.90 6.13
N SER A 93 5.67 2.84 6.08
CA SER A 93 6.35 1.81 5.29
C SER A 93 6.14 0.44 5.92
N PHE A 94 5.51 -0.47 5.19
CA PHE A 94 5.42 -1.87 5.58
C PHE A 94 6.78 -2.56 5.45
N SER A 95 7.58 -2.16 4.46
CA SER A 95 8.89 -2.80 4.21
C SER A 95 9.88 -2.47 5.32
N ASP A 96 9.93 -1.21 5.77
CA ASP A 96 10.81 -0.81 6.87
C ASP A 96 10.35 -1.44 8.18
N PHE A 97 9.05 -1.39 8.48
CA PHE A 97 8.48 -2.10 9.62
C PHE A 97 8.78 -3.61 9.58
N GLY A 98 8.64 -4.25 8.41
CA GLY A 98 8.91 -5.66 8.23
C GLY A 98 10.37 -6.02 8.53
N ARG A 99 11.32 -5.20 8.07
CA ARG A 99 12.75 -5.37 8.39
C ARG A 99 13.03 -5.22 9.89
N GLU A 100 12.45 -4.22 10.55
CA GLU A 100 12.56 -4.06 12.01
C GLU A 100 11.96 -5.26 12.76
N PHE A 101 10.80 -5.74 12.33
CA PHE A 101 10.12 -6.89 12.93
C PHE A 101 10.97 -8.15 12.82
N ILE A 102 11.59 -8.38 11.65
CA ILE A 102 12.49 -9.53 11.41
C ILE A 102 13.74 -9.43 12.27
N LEU A 103 14.37 -8.26 12.35
CA LEU A 103 15.55 -8.03 13.18
C LEU A 103 15.24 -8.31 14.66
N LYS A 104 14.08 -7.85 15.15
CA LYS A 104 13.60 -8.14 16.50
C LYS A 104 13.44 -9.65 16.73
N MET A 105 12.86 -10.38 15.78
CA MET A 105 12.74 -11.83 15.87
C MET A 105 14.11 -12.54 15.96
N GLU A 106 15.10 -12.06 15.22
CA GLU A 106 16.45 -12.62 15.26
C GLU A 106 17.10 -12.42 16.63
N ASN A 107 16.98 -11.21 17.19
CA ASN A 107 17.50 -10.87 18.52
C ASN A 107 16.83 -11.66 19.65
N GLU A 108 15.58 -12.10 19.47
CA GLU A 108 14.85 -12.95 20.42
C GLU A 108 15.17 -14.45 20.25
N GLY A 109 16.19 -14.82 19.46
CA GLY A 109 16.58 -16.21 19.23
C GLY A 109 15.64 -16.97 18.26
N ARG A 110 14.70 -16.28 17.60
CA ARG A 110 13.74 -16.88 16.65
C ARG A 110 14.26 -16.88 15.21
N GLY A 111 15.58 -16.96 15.02
CA GLY A 111 16.25 -16.83 13.72
C GLY A 111 15.80 -17.82 12.64
N ARG A 112 15.47 -19.08 13.00
CA ARG A 112 14.92 -20.06 12.03
C ARG A 112 13.60 -19.57 11.43
N SER A 113 12.72 -19.01 12.25
CA SER A 113 11.45 -18.45 11.80
C SER A 113 11.66 -17.14 11.04
N ALA A 114 12.53 -16.25 11.54
CA ALA A 114 12.83 -14.95 10.94
C ALA A 114 13.25 -15.05 9.46
N LYS A 115 14.03 -16.08 9.10
CA LYS A 115 14.39 -16.36 7.68
C LYS A 115 13.18 -16.48 6.77
N ASN A 116 12.10 -17.12 7.21
CA ASN A 116 10.90 -17.28 6.39
C ASN A 116 10.14 -15.95 6.21
N TYR A 117 10.16 -15.08 7.21
CA TYR A 117 9.60 -13.73 7.11
C TYR A 117 10.40 -12.86 6.14
N LEU A 118 11.74 -12.93 6.19
CA LEU A 118 12.61 -12.24 5.24
C LEU A 118 12.36 -12.67 3.80
N LEU A 119 12.24 -13.98 3.55
CA LEU A 119 11.92 -14.50 2.22
C LEU A 119 10.53 -14.07 1.75
N ALA A 120 9.55 -14.03 2.64
CA ALA A 120 8.20 -13.55 2.33
C ALA A 120 8.21 -12.06 1.95
N LEU A 121 8.93 -11.22 2.71
CA LEU A 121 9.04 -9.79 2.45
C LEU A 121 9.72 -9.52 1.10
N LYS A 122 10.89 -10.13 0.86
CA LYS A 122 11.60 -10.01 -0.43
C LYS A 122 10.77 -10.49 -1.61
N SER A 123 10.01 -11.58 -1.44
CA SER A 123 9.12 -12.08 -2.48
C SER A 123 7.97 -11.12 -2.79
N MET A 124 7.51 -10.36 -1.80
CA MET A 124 6.46 -9.35 -1.99
C MET A 124 7.03 -8.10 -2.64
N GLU A 125 8.17 -7.57 -2.16
CA GLU A 125 8.91 -6.44 -2.76
C GLU A 125 9.24 -6.71 -4.24
N SER A 126 9.75 -7.90 -4.54
CA SER A 126 10.08 -8.30 -5.91
C SER A 126 8.84 -8.41 -6.80
N TYR A 127 7.71 -8.89 -6.28
CA TYR A 127 6.48 -8.99 -7.05
C TYR A 127 5.83 -7.63 -7.29
N PHE A 128 5.90 -6.73 -6.30
CA PHE A 128 5.43 -5.36 -6.42
C PHE A 128 6.30 -4.53 -7.38
N GLY A 129 7.59 -4.89 -7.51
CA GLY A 129 8.56 -4.12 -8.30
C GLY A 129 9.11 -2.89 -7.57
N ASN A 130 8.94 -2.81 -6.25
CA ASN A 130 9.43 -1.73 -5.40
C ASN A 130 9.98 -2.30 -4.09
N PRO A 131 11.22 -1.96 -3.69
CA PRO A 131 11.78 -2.37 -2.40
C PRO A 131 11.17 -1.66 -1.18
N ASN A 132 10.27 -0.70 -1.39
CA ASN A 132 9.60 0.04 -0.32
C ASN A 132 8.09 0.11 -0.56
N ILE A 133 7.39 -0.88 -0.02
CA ILE A 133 5.92 -1.00 -0.02
C ILE A 133 5.36 -0.35 1.24
N SER A 134 4.33 0.47 1.10
CA SER A 134 3.56 1.03 2.23
C SER A 134 2.46 0.08 2.70
N PHE A 135 1.95 0.28 3.92
CA PHE A 135 0.76 -0.46 4.37
C PHE A 135 -0.45 -0.25 3.43
N SER A 136 -0.62 0.96 2.89
CA SER A 136 -1.71 1.32 1.95
C SER A 136 -1.62 0.62 0.60
N ASP A 137 -0.41 0.24 0.16
CA ASP A 137 -0.21 -0.49 -1.09
C ASP A 137 -0.68 -1.95 -1.01
N ILE A 138 -0.77 -2.51 0.20
CA ILE A 138 -1.14 -3.91 0.43
C ILE A 138 -2.67 -4.03 0.36
N THR A 139 -3.18 -4.01 -0.87
CA THR A 139 -4.62 -4.18 -1.11
C THR A 139 -5.02 -5.65 -1.20
N SER A 140 -6.31 -5.94 -1.07
CA SER A 140 -6.83 -7.30 -1.27
C SER A 140 -6.65 -7.80 -2.71
N PHE A 141 -6.66 -6.91 -3.70
CA PHE A 141 -6.35 -7.23 -5.09
C PHE A 141 -4.89 -7.64 -5.24
N PHE A 142 -3.97 -6.81 -4.76
CA PHE A 142 -2.54 -7.10 -4.77
C PHE A 142 -2.21 -8.44 -4.10
N LEU A 143 -2.76 -8.68 -2.90
CA LEU A 143 -2.53 -9.95 -2.19
C LEU A 143 -3.05 -11.15 -2.97
N LYS A 144 -4.23 -11.08 -3.59
CA LYS A 144 -4.77 -12.19 -4.39
C LYS A 144 -3.87 -12.51 -5.58
N ASP A 145 -3.41 -11.47 -6.30
CA ASP A 145 -2.56 -11.63 -7.47
C ASP A 145 -1.18 -12.18 -7.09
N TRP A 146 -0.58 -11.65 -6.03
CA TRP A 146 0.68 -12.15 -5.48
C TRP A 146 0.58 -13.61 -5.02
N ILE A 147 -0.48 -13.97 -4.29
CA ILE A 147 -0.72 -15.36 -3.87
C ILE A 147 -0.89 -16.28 -5.09
N SER A 148 -1.64 -15.84 -6.09
CA SER A 148 -1.88 -16.58 -7.33
C SER A 148 -0.57 -16.84 -8.10
N SER A 149 0.36 -15.87 -8.11
CA SER A 149 1.68 -16.05 -8.73
C SER A 149 2.48 -17.22 -8.13
N MET A 150 2.22 -17.56 -6.86
CA MET A 150 2.90 -18.62 -6.12
C MET A 150 2.11 -19.95 -6.08
N LYS A 151 0.97 -20.07 -6.79
CA LYS A 151 0.04 -21.21 -6.71
C LYS A 151 0.69 -22.59 -6.90
N ASN A 152 1.73 -22.65 -7.72
CA ASN A 152 2.46 -23.89 -8.04
C ASN A 152 3.46 -24.29 -6.94
N SER A 153 3.82 -23.39 -6.03
CA SER A 153 4.69 -23.72 -4.91
C SER A 153 3.92 -24.37 -3.79
N ARG A 154 4.30 -25.61 -3.42
CA ARG A 154 3.67 -26.34 -2.31
C ARG A 154 3.74 -25.58 -0.97
N GLN A 155 4.84 -24.85 -0.74
CA GLN A 155 5.12 -24.18 0.53
C GLN A 155 4.83 -22.67 0.47
N LYS A 156 5.31 -21.97 -0.56
CA LYS A 156 5.28 -20.49 -0.61
C LYS A 156 3.85 -19.94 -0.63
N LYS A 157 2.93 -20.58 -1.36
CA LYS A 157 1.51 -20.17 -1.48
C LYS A 157 0.77 -20.05 -0.15
N ASN A 158 1.22 -20.77 0.88
CA ASN A 158 0.67 -20.71 2.23
C ASN A 158 1.61 -19.96 3.19
N ALA A 159 2.90 -20.28 3.18
CA ALA A 159 3.85 -19.78 4.17
C ALA A 159 4.06 -18.25 4.06
N TYR A 160 4.28 -17.73 2.85
CA TYR A 160 4.61 -16.32 2.67
C TYR A 160 3.44 -15.38 3.00
N PRO A 161 2.21 -15.64 2.54
CA PRO A 161 1.07 -14.80 2.90
C PRO A 161 0.76 -14.80 4.39
N ASN A 162 1.01 -15.92 5.09
CA ASN A 162 0.87 -15.96 6.54
C ASN A 162 1.95 -15.12 7.25
N CYS A 163 3.22 -15.18 6.80
CA CYS A 163 4.26 -14.30 7.34
C CYS A 163 3.93 -12.82 7.15
N VAL A 164 3.49 -12.42 5.94
CA VAL A 164 3.07 -11.03 5.67
C VAL A 164 1.85 -10.66 6.51
N LYS A 165 0.84 -11.53 6.63
CA LYS A 165 -0.33 -11.29 7.49
C LYS A 165 0.06 -11.02 8.93
N THR A 166 0.99 -11.79 9.48
CA THR A 166 1.49 -11.59 10.85
C THR A 166 2.20 -10.25 10.98
N MET A 167 3.10 -9.90 10.05
CA MET A 167 3.75 -8.58 10.04
C MET A 167 2.71 -7.46 9.91
N PHE A 168 1.72 -7.60 9.02
CA PHE A 168 0.71 -6.57 8.79
C PHE A 168 -0.09 -6.27 10.06
N ARG A 169 -0.52 -7.32 10.76
CA ARG A 169 -1.24 -7.20 12.04
C ARG A 169 -0.38 -6.57 13.12
N ALA A 170 0.86 -7.03 13.28
CA ALA A 170 1.80 -6.44 14.23
C ALA A 170 2.08 -4.96 13.92
N GLY A 171 2.04 -4.58 12.64
CA GLY A 171 2.10 -3.19 12.21
C GLY A 171 0.87 -2.39 12.62
N CYS A 172 -0.32 -2.93 12.39
CA CYS A 172 -1.56 -2.33 12.89
C CYS A 172 -1.49 -2.11 14.40
N ASP A 173 -1.03 -3.10 15.16
CA ASP A 173 -0.92 -3.00 16.63
C ASP A 173 0.14 -1.98 17.08
N LYS A 174 1.20 -1.77 16.29
CA LYS A 174 2.24 -0.77 16.60
C LYS A 174 1.81 0.66 16.30
N TYR A 175 1.03 0.86 15.23
CA TYR A 175 0.78 2.20 14.69
C TYR A 175 -0.65 2.69 14.85
N ASN A 176 -1.59 1.83 15.20
CA ASN A 176 -2.95 2.23 15.54
C ASN A 176 -3.11 2.28 17.05
N ASP A 177 -3.75 3.34 17.53
CA ASP A 177 -4.21 3.44 18.91
C ASP A 177 -5.71 3.17 18.94
N TYR A 178 -6.09 2.03 19.51
CA TYR A 178 -7.48 1.60 19.61
C TYR A 178 -8.21 2.23 20.80
N ASP A 179 -7.47 2.74 21.80
CA ASP A 179 -8.05 3.39 22.98
C ASP A 179 -8.45 4.82 22.66
N THR A 180 -7.62 5.55 21.90
CA THR A 180 -7.91 6.92 21.45
C THR A 180 -8.62 6.97 20.09
N GLY A 181 -8.60 5.88 19.33
CA GLY A 181 -9.16 5.78 17.98
C GLY A 181 -8.28 6.39 16.89
N GLU A 182 -7.02 6.73 17.16
CA GLU A 182 -6.06 7.19 16.16
C GLU A 182 -5.63 6.02 15.25
N MET A 183 -6.35 5.86 14.13
CA MET A 183 -6.10 4.80 13.14
C MET A 183 -5.22 5.28 11.98
N ARG A 184 -3.94 4.91 12.01
CA ARG A 184 -2.98 5.18 10.91
C ARG A 184 -3.07 4.18 9.76
N ILE A 185 -3.27 2.90 10.08
CA ILE A 185 -3.55 1.83 9.13
C ILE A 185 -5.04 1.50 9.21
N ARG A 186 -5.82 2.05 8.26
CA ARG A 186 -7.29 2.03 8.31
C ARG A 186 -7.94 0.82 7.63
N HIS A 187 -7.19 0.04 6.86
CA HIS A 187 -7.71 -1.08 6.08
C HIS A 187 -7.04 -2.39 6.48
N ASP A 188 -7.80 -3.49 6.44
CA ASP A 188 -7.29 -4.84 6.64
C ASP A 188 -7.63 -5.70 5.42
N PRO A 189 -6.69 -5.87 4.47
CA PRO A 189 -6.91 -6.66 3.27
C PRO A 189 -7.04 -8.17 3.58
N PHE A 190 -6.51 -8.63 4.72
CA PHE A 190 -6.52 -10.04 5.12
C PHE A 190 -7.86 -10.51 5.70
N ARG A 191 -8.83 -9.60 5.93
CA ARG A 191 -10.22 -9.98 6.25
C ARG A 191 -10.91 -10.70 5.10
N VAL A 192 -10.61 -10.30 3.87
CA VAL A 192 -11.30 -10.81 2.66
C VAL A 192 -10.43 -11.77 1.84
N VAL A 193 -9.11 -11.75 2.04
CA VAL A 193 -8.18 -12.62 1.32
C VAL A 193 -8.11 -13.99 1.99
N LYS A 194 -8.46 -15.04 1.22
CA LYS A 194 -8.30 -16.44 1.65
C LYS A 194 -6.88 -16.91 1.33
N ILE A 195 -6.10 -17.23 2.37
CA ILE A 195 -4.78 -17.83 2.21
C ILE A 195 -4.95 -19.35 1.97
N PRO A 196 -4.36 -19.93 0.91
CA PRO A 196 -4.42 -21.37 0.65
C PRO A 196 -3.96 -22.19 1.87
N PRO A 197 -4.56 -23.37 2.15
CA PRO A 197 -4.15 -24.20 3.27
C PRO A 197 -2.73 -24.74 3.11
N LYS A 198 -2.11 -25.10 4.24
CA LYS A 198 -0.79 -25.73 4.24
C LYS A 198 -0.90 -27.12 3.62
N ASN A 199 0.01 -27.44 2.71
CA ASN A 199 0.13 -28.81 2.23
C ASN A 199 0.67 -29.68 3.38
N ILE A 200 -0.12 -30.67 3.79
CA ILE A 200 0.26 -31.67 4.78
C ILE A 200 1.00 -32.78 4.02
N ALA A 201 2.19 -33.14 4.49
CA ALA A 201 2.91 -34.28 3.94
C ALA A 201 2.23 -35.57 4.41
N ASP A 202 2.15 -36.57 3.52
CA ASP A 202 1.65 -37.88 3.89
C ASP A 202 2.50 -38.47 5.02
N LYS A 203 1.84 -39.10 5.99
CA LYS A 203 2.52 -39.78 7.10
C LYS A 203 3.34 -40.94 6.53
N LYS A 204 4.67 -40.84 6.61
CA LYS A 204 5.62 -41.88 6.14
C LYS A 204 5.96 -42.91 7.24
N ALA A 205 5.13 -43.05 8.26
CA ALA A 205 5.39 -44.02 9.32
C ALA A 205 5.40 -45.42 8.70
N LEU A 206 6.50 -46.16 8.88
CA LEU A 206 6.56 -47.56 8.47
C LEU A 206 5.72 -48.39 9.44
N PRO A 207 4.90 -49.33 8.94
CA PRO A 207 4.17 -50.23 9.81
C PRO A 207 5.13 -51.17 10.55
N VAL A 208 4.69 -51.68 11.70
CA VAL A 208 5.54 -52.37 12.69
C VAL A 208 6.20 -53.63 12.11
N ASP A 209 5.49 -54.33 11.23
CA ASP A 209 5.97 -55.50 10.51
C ASP A 209 7.15 -55.17 9.57
N VAL A 210 7.18 -53.98 8.99
CA VAL A 210 8.31 -53.49 8.19
C VAL A 210 9.49 -53.12 9.07
N LEU A 211 9.25 -52.48 10.21
CA LEU A 211 10.31 -52.13 11.18
C LEU A 211 11.04 -53.38 11.72
N ARG A 212 10.29 -54.45 12.03
CA ARG A 212 10.85 -55.74 12.49
C ARG A 212 11.71 -56.49 11.46
N ARG A 213 11.77 -56.02 10.21
CA ARG A 213 12.68 -56.55 9.19
C ARG A 213 14.05 -55.85 9.19
N PHE A 214 14.15 -54.68 9.81
CA PHE A 214 15.37 -53.87 9.87
C PHE A 214 16.09 -53.93 11.22
N PHE A 215 15.38 -54.32 12.29
CA PHE A 215 15.86 -54.46 13.66
C PHE A 215 15.63 -55.88 14.15
#